data_AF-A0A2I2ULS1-F1
#
_entry.id   AF-A0A2I2ULS1-F1
#
_cell.length_a   1.000
_cell.length_b   1.000
_cell.length_c   1.000
_cell.angle_alpha   90.00
_cell.angle_beta   90.00
_cell.angle_gamma   90.00
#
_symmetry.space_group_name_H-M   'P 1'
#
loop_
_entity.id
_entity.type
_entity.pdbx_description
1 polymer ?
#
loop_
_entity_poly.entity_id
_entity_poly.type
_entity_poly.pdbx_seq_one_letter_code
_entity_poly.pdbx_strand_id
1 'polypeptide(L)'
;MSGVTMETGSLDLAVVATSQPPVEYRLCKAFVSSGIIEIAACHLAHTSAAKTQGGHVYMWGQCRGQSVILPHLTHFSCTDDVFACFATPAVSWRLLSVEPDDHLTVAESLKREFDNPSTADLKFLVDGKYIYAHKVLLKIRCEHFRSSLEDNEDDIVEMSEFSYPVYRAFLEYLYTDSISLSPEEAVGLLDLATFYRENRLKKLCQQTIKQGICEENAIALLSAAVKYDAQDLEEFCFRFCINHLTVVTQTSGFAEMDHDLLKNFISKASRVGAFKN
;
A
#
# COMPACT_ATOMS: atom_id res chain seq x y z
N MET A 1 -4.51 -19.89 -14.42
CA MET A 1 -5.88 -19.92 -13.89
C MET A 1 -6.51 -18.58 -14.21
N SER A 2 -7.42 -18.53 -15.19
CA SER A 2 -8.24 -17.32 -15.41
C SER A 2 -9.43 -17.40 -14.45
N GLY A 3 -9.37 -16.67 -13.34
CA GLY A 3 -10.50 -16.53 -12.42
C GLY A 3 -11.52 -15.57 -13.00
N VAL A 4 -12.77 -16.03 -13.15
CA VAL A 4 -13.91 -15.17 -13.44
C VAL A 4 -14.81 -15.20 -12.22
N THR A 5 -14.90 -14.09 -11.50
CA THR A 5 -15.93 -13.85 -10.48
C THR A 5 -17.17 -13.29 -11.19
N MET A 6 -18.30 -14.01 -11.15
CA MET A 6 -19.58 -13.53 -11.69
C MET A 6 -20.50 -13.02 -10.59
N GLU A 7 -21.04 -11.82 -10.81
CA GLU A 7 -22.14 -11.24 -10.05
C GLU A 7 -23.46 -11.98 -10.31
N THR A 8 -24.30 -12.01 -9.28
CA THR A 8 -25.59 -12.69 -9.25
C THR A 8 -26.60 -12.03 -10.19
N GLY A 9 -26.76 -12.56 -11.40
CA GLY A 9 -27.81 -12.13 -12.32
C GLY A 9 -27.81 -12.92 -13.62
N SER A 10 -28.80 -13.80 -13.77
CA SER A 10 -29.07 -14.65 -14.94
C SER A 10 -28.20 -15.90 -15.09
N LEU A 11 -28.88 -17.06 -14.94
CA LEU A 11 -28.37 -18.43 -14.88
C LEU A 11 -27.95 -19.03 -16.24
N ASP A 12 -27.58 -18.21 -17.22
CA ASP A 12 -27.09 -18.67 -18.51
C ASP A 12 -25.66 -18.20 -18.72
N LEU A 13 -24.67 -19.00 -18.31
CA LEU A 13 -23.39 -19.21 -18.99
C LEU A 13 -22.44 -19.99 -18.04
N ALA A 14 -22.45 -21.31 -18.16
CA ALA A 14 -21.30 -22.15 -17.80
C ALA A 14 -21.09 -23.19 -18.89
N VAL A 15 -20.85 -22.70 -20.11
CA VAL A 15 -20.44 -23.53 -21.25
C VAL A 15 -18.92 -23.69 -21.16
N VAL A 16 -18.47 -24.73 -20.44
CA VAL A 16 -17.15 -25.30 -20.73
C VAL A 16 -17.40 -26.39 -21.76
N ALA A 17 -17.13 -26.06 -23.02
CA ALA A 17 -17.31 -26.94 -24.17
C ALA A 17 -16.51 -28.24 -23.99
N THR A 18 -17.16 -29.27 -23.46
CA THR A 18 -16.77 -30.66 -23.71
C THR A 18 -17.67 -31.14 -24.84
N SER A 19 -17.09 -31.66 -25.92
CA SER A 19 -17.75 -32.08 -27.16
C SER A 19 -18.70 -33.29 -27.02
N GLN A 20 -19.34 -33.48 -25.88
CA GLN A 20 -20.30 -34.55 -25.62
C GLN A 20 -21.65 -33.97 -25.15
N PRO A 21 -22.69 -34.00 -26.01
CA PRO A 21 -23.99 -33.36 -25.75
C PRO A 21 -24.88 -33.92 -24.61
N PRO A 22 -24.70 -35.15 -24.04
CA PRO A 22 -25.62 -35.61 -22.99
C PRO A 22 -25.27 -35.14 -21.56
N VAL A 23 -24.11 -34.50 -21.34
CA VAL A 23 -23.64 -34.11 -19.99
C VAL A 23 -24.20 -32.74 -19.56
N GLU A 24 -24.36 -31.81 -20.51
CA GLU A 24 -24.77 -30.42 -20.28
C GLU A 24 -26.19 -30.29 -19.67
N TYR A 25 -27.16 -31.09 -20.15
CA TYR A 25 -28.56 -30.97 -19.70
C TYR A 25 -28.81 -31.52 -18.29
N ARG A 26 -27.96 -32.44 -17.80
CA ARG A 26 -28.13 -33.08 -16.47
C ARG A 26 -27.46 -32.28 -15.35
N LEU A 27 -26.37 -31.57 -15.66
CA LEU A 27 -25.68 -30.67 -14.72
C LEU A 27 -26.60 -29.52 -14.27
N CYS A 28 -27.34 -28.90 -15.19
CA CYS A 28 -28.26 -27.81 -14.87
C CYS A 28 -29.37 -28.20 -13.88
N LYS A 29 -29.81 -29.47 -13.81
CA LYS A 29 -30.84 -29.88 -12.84
C LYS A 29 -30.30 -30.19 -11.44
N ALA A 30 -29.06 -30.67 -11.33
CA ALA A 30 -28.48 -31.02 -10.03
C ALA A 30 -28.09 -29.79 -9.19
N PHE A 31 -27.78 -28.67 -9.84
CA PHE A 31 -27.20 -27.50 -9.18
C PHE A 31 -28.15 -26.33 -8.91
N VAL A 32 -29.35 -26.34 -9.51
CA VAL A 32 -30.34 -25.25 -9.34
C VAL A 32 -30.91 -25.16 -7.92
N SER A 33 -30.81 -26.20 -7.09
CA SER A 33 -31.31 -26.19 -5.72
C SER A 33 -30.26 -25.88 -4.64
N SER A 34 -28.95 -25.90 -4.96
CA SER A 34 -27.88 -26.02 -3.95
C SER A 34 -26.99 -24.79 -3.79
N GLY A 35 -27.26 -23.69 -4.49
CA GLY A 35 -26.53 -22.42 -4.35
C GLY A 35 -25.02 -22.55 -4.58
N ILE A 36 -24.60 -22.68 -5.84
CA ILE A 36 -23.18 -22.78 -6.19
C ILE A 36 -22.50 -21.42 -6.02
N ILE A 37 -21.38 -21.40 -5.30
CA ILE A 37 -20.59 -20.19 -5.04
C ILE A 37 -19.29 -20.15 -5.85
N GLU A 38 -18.84 -21.30 -6.36
CA GLU A 38 -17.57 -21.40 -7.07
C GLU A 38 -17.63 -22.55 -8.09
N ILE A 39 -17.08 -22.32 -9.29
CA ILE A 39 -16.86 -23.33 -10.31
C ILE A 39 -15.48 -23.12 -10.91
N ALA A 40 -14.71 -24.19 -11.04
CA ALA A 40 -13.41 -24.20 -11.67
C ALA A 40 -13.29 -25.40 -12.61
N ALA A 41 -12.55 -25.23 -13.71
CA ALA A 41 -12.31 -26.29 -14.68
C ALA A 41 -10.85 -26.23 -15.16
N CYS A 42 -10.24 -27.41 -15.33
CA CYS A 42 -8.92 -27.55 -15.89
C CYS A 42 -9.00 -28.30 -17.20
N HIS A 43 -8.74 -27.59 -18.31
CA HIS A 43 -8.73 -28.18 -19.65
C HIS A 43 -7.74 -29.34 -19.77
N LEU A 44 -6.54 -29.20 -19.19
CA LEU A 44 -5.48 -30.20 -19.32
C LEU A 44 -5.80 -31.51 -18.56
N ALA A 45 -6.46 -31.41 -17.41
CA ALA A 45 -6.88 -32.55 -16.61
C ALA A 45 -8.27 -33.09 -17.02
N HIS A 46 -8.98 -32.37 -17.90
CA HIS A 46 -10.39 -32.60 -18.24
C HIS A 46 -11.29 -32.76 -16.99
N THR A 47 -10.95 -32.09 -15.89
CA THR A 47 -11.68 -32.14 -14.62
C THR A 47 -12.36 -30.79 -14.38
N SER A 48 -13.59 -30.83 -13.90
CA SER A 48 -14.33 -29.67 -13.41
C SER A 48 -14.71 -29.91 -11.96
N ALA A 49 -14.74 -28.84 -11.17
CA ALA A 49 -15.13 -28.87 -9.77
C ALA A 49 -16.03 -27.67 -9.45
N ALA A 50 -16.93 -27.83 -8.49
CA ALA A 50 -17.78 -26.75 -8.00
C ALA A 50 -17.98 -26.85 -6.49
N LYS A 51 -18.11 -25.70 -5.83
CA LYS A 51 -18.40 -25.59 -4.40
C LYS A 51 -19.75 -24.95 -4.17
N THR A 52 -20.55 -25.54 -3.29
CA THR A 52 -21.84 -24.98 -2.84
C THR A 52 -21.65 -24.03 -1.66
N GLN A 53 -22.65 -23.19 -1.42
CA GLN A 53 -22.75 -22.34 -0.23
C GLN A 53 -22.72 -23.16 1.06
N GLY A 54 -23.21 -24.40 1.04
CA GLY A 54 -23.12 -25.35 2.15
C GLY A 54 -21.75 -25.99 2.35
N GLY A 55 -20.72 -25.57 1.60
CA GLY A 55 -19.34 -26.07 1.73
C GLY A 55 -19.06 -27.40 1.05
N HIS A 56 -20.03 -27.98 0.33
CA HIS A 56 -19.85 -29.24 -0.39
C HIS A 56 -19.12 -29.00 -1.71
N VAL A 57 -18.08 -29.80 -1.98
CA VAL A 57 -17.30 -29.72 -3.23
C VAL A 57 -17.61 -30.92 -4.11
N TYR A 58 -18.04 -30.67 -5.33
CA TYR A 58 -18.34 -31.66 -6.35
C TYR A 58 -17.29 -31.65 -7.44
N MET A 59 -17.04 -32.80 -8.08
CA MET A 59 -16.18 -32.91 -9.24
C MET A 59 -16.80 -33.79 -10.34
N TRP A 60 -16.47 -33.51 -11.60
CA TRP A 60 -16.87 -34.31 -12.76
C TRP A 60 -15.87 -34.15 -13.90
N GLY A 61 -15.99 -34.98 -14.94
CA GLY A 61 -15.02 -35.09 -16.03
C GLY A 61 -14.04 -36.26 -15.83
N GLN A 62 -12.84 -36.16 -16.38
CA GLN A 62 -11.83 -37.22 -16.27
C GLN A 62 -11.13 -37.14 -14.91
N CYS A 63 -11.31 -38.17 -14.09
CA CYS A 63 -10.83 -38.23 -12.72
C CYS A 63 -10.02 -39.53 -12.53
N ARG A 64 -8.69 -39.46 -12.46
CA ARG A 64 -7.79 -40.63 -12.28
C ARG A 64 -8.06 -41.78 -13.29
N GLY A 65 -8.29 -41.42 -14.56
CA GLY A 65 -8.56 -42.39 -15.61
C GLY A 65 -10.02 -42.86 -15.72
N GLN A 66 -10.90 -42.39 -14.83
CA GLN A 66 -12.34 -42.66 -14.89
C GLN A 66 -13.11 -41.45 -15.44
N SER A 67 -14.08 -41.71 -16.31
CA SER A 67 -14.99 -40.67 -16.81
C SER A 67 -16.19 -40.53 -15.86
N VAL A 68 -16.23 -39.42 -15.13
CA VAL A 68 -17.30 -39.08 -14.18
C VAL A 68 -18.27 -38.14 -14.88
N ILE A 69 -19.40 -38.69 -15.35
CA ILE A 69 -20.40 -37.96 -16.15
C ILE A 69 -21.45 -37.21 -15.33
N LEU A 70 -21.44 -37.36 -14.00
CA LEU A 70 -22.34 -36.66 -13.06
C LEU A 70 -21.53 -36.09 -11.90
N PRO A 71 -21.92 -34.92 -11.32
CA PRO A 71 -21.24 -34.34 -10.17
C PRO A 71 -21.09 -35.35 -9.03
N HIS A 72 -19.85 -35.71 -8.74
CA HIS A 72 -19.51 -36.58 -7.63
C HIS A 72 -19.12 -35.75 -6.42
N LEU A 73 -19.75 -35.98 -5.27
CA LEU A 73 -19.40 -35.30 -4.03
C LEU A 73 -18.01 -35.77 -3.57
N THR A 74 -17.13 -34.81 -3.29
CA THR A 74 -15.77 -35.06 -2.83
C THR A 74 -15.67 -34.86 -1.31
N HIS A 75 -14.55 -35.29 -0.74
CA HIS A 75 -14.21 -35.06 0.67
C HIS A 75 -13.47 -33.72 0.90
N PHE A 76 -13.22 -32.93 -0.15
CA PHE A 76 -12.46 -31.69 -0.06
C PHE A 76 -13.33 -30.51 0.38
N SER A 77 -12.67 -29.49 0.92
CA SER A 77 -13.31 -28.26 1.38
C SER A 77 -13.16 -27.07 0.41
N CYS A 78 -12.24 -27.18 -0.56
CA CYS A 78 -12.06 -26.22 -1.65
C CYS A 78 -11.85 -26.95 -3.00
N THR A 79 -12.06 -26.23 -4.09
CA THR A 79 -11.84 -26.72 -5.45
C THR A 79 -10.35 -26.90 -5.75
N ASP A 80 -9.47 -26.09 -5.14
CA ASP A 80 -8.02 -26.17 -5.35
C ASP A 80 -7.44 -27.53 -4.97
N ASP A 81 -7.93 -28.13 -3.87
CA ASP A 81 -7.52 -29.48 -3.45
C ASP A 81 -7.94 -30.55 -4.47
N VAL A 82 -9.08 -30.37 -5.16
CA VAL A 82 -9.50 -31.27 -6.24
C VAL A 82 -8.45 -31.24 -7.35
N PHE A 83 -8.02 -30.06 -7.77
CA PHE A 83 -7.02 -29.94 -8.84
C PHE A 83 -5.63 -30.37 -8.40
N ALA A 84 -5.21 -30.08 -7.17
CA ALA A 84 -3.94 -30.55 -6.62
C ALA A 84 -3.87 -32.09 -6.55
N CYS A 85 -4.91 -32.74 -6.03
CA CYS A 85 -4.94 -34.19 -5.84
C CYS A 85 -5.19 -35.01 -7.12
N PHE A 86 -5.81 -34.41 -8.14
CA PHE A 86 -6.17 -35.10 -9.39
C PHE A 86 -5.35 -34.65 -10.60
N ALA A 87 -4.49 -33.63 -10.47
CA ALA A 87 -3.45 -33.36 -11.44
C ALA A 87 -2.51 -34.56 -11.59
N THR A 88 -2.00 -34.77 -12.81
CA THR A 88 -1.00 -35.80 -13.09
C THR A 88 0.18 -35.15 -13.82
N PRO A 89 1.35 -34.99 -13.17
CA PRO A 89 1.64 -35.33 -11.77
C PRO A 89 0.88 -34.44 -10.76
N ALA A 90 0.77 -34.89 -9.51
CA ALA A 90 0.12 -34.11 -8.45
C ALA A 90 0.87 -32.78 -8.23
N VAL A 91 0.12 -31.71 -8.00
CA VAL A 91 0.67 -30.35 -7.82
C VAL A 91 0.22 -29.77 -6.47
N SER A 92 0.95 -28.79 -5.95
CA SER A 92 0.52 -28.01 -4.78
C SER A 92 0.08 -26.62 -5.25
N TRP A 93 -1.10 -26.18 -4.79
CA TRP A 93 -1.55 -24.79 -4.93
C TRP A 93 -1.06 -23.91 -3.78
N ARG A 94 -0.52 -24.51 -2.70
CA ARG A 94 0.04 -23.77 -1.58
C ARG A 94 1.34 -23.10 -2.01
N LEU A 95 1.47 -21.82 -1.64
CA LEU A 95 2.70 -21.07 -1.84
C LEU A 95 3.86 -21.82 -1.15
N LEU A 96 4.92 -22.08 -1.91
CA LEU A 96 6.17 -22.55 -1.33
C LEU A 96 6.76 -21.40 -0.51
N SER A 97 6.75 -21.52 0.81
CA SER A 97 7.56 -20.66 1.67
C SER A 97 9.00 -21.12 1.50
N VAL A 98 9.79 -20.38 0.72
CA VAL A 98 11.24 -20.52 0.73
C VAL A 98 11.70 -19.93 2.05
N GLU A 99 12.32 -20.73 2.92
CA GLU A 99 12.95 -20.16 4.11
C GLU A 99 14.04 -19.18 3.65
N PRO A 100 14.06 -17.94 4.18
CA PRO A 100 15.07 -16.98 3.75
C PRO A 100 16.45 -17.51 4.13
N ASP A 101 17.36 -17.55 3.16
CA ASP A 101 18.80 -17.67 3.42
C ASP A 101 19.20 -16.64 4.49
N ASP A 102 20.18 -16.95 5.35
CA ASP A 102 20.74 -16.04 6.38
C ASP A 102 21.41 -14.76 5.78
N HIS A 103 21.25 -14.52 4.49
CA HIS A 103 21.77 -13.39 3.76
C HIS A 103 20.73 -12.25 3.72
N LEU A 104 21.11 -11.09 4.27
CA LEU A 104 20.35 -9.86 4.11
C LEU A 104 20.15 -9.54 2.62
N THR A 105 18.95 -9.08 2.28
CA THR A 105 18.69 -8.49 0.97
C THR A 105 19.57 -7.25 0.75
N VAL A 106 19.70 -6.80 -0.50
CA VAL A 106 20.41 -5.54 -0.83
C VAL A 106 19.81 -4.36 -0.05
N ALA A 107 18.47 -4.28 0.04
CA ALA A 107 17.77 -3.21 0.75
C ALA A 107 18.10 -3.22 2.25
N GLU A 108 18.09 -4.40 2.89
CA GLU A 108 18.45 -4.53 4.32
C GLU A 108 19.93 -4.22 4.57
N SER A 109 20.81 -4.62 3.64
CA SER A 109 22.24 -4.33 3.72
C SER A 109 22.50 -2.82 3.64
N LEU A 110 21.85 -2.12 2.71
CA LEU A 110 21.95 -0.66 2.61
C LEU A 110 21.35 0.03 3.83
N LYS A 111 20.19 -0.41 4.30
CA LYS A 111 19.57 0.12 5.52
C LYS A 111 20.50 0.03 6.73
N ARG A 112 21.22 -1.08 6.88
CA ARG A 112 22.19 -1.27 7.97
C ARG A 112 23.40 -0.32 7.87
N GLU A 113 23.74 0.11 6.67
CA GLU A 113 24.88 0.99 6.41
C GLU A 113 24.57 2.48 6.64
N PHE A 114 23.30 2.82 6.84
CA PHE A 114 22.92 4.19 7.13
C PHE A 114 23.53 4.69 8.46
N ASP A 115 24.15 5.87 8.43
CA ASP A 115 24.77 6.53 9.59
C ASP A 115 25.95 5.74 10.20
N ASN A 116 26.64 4.90 9.40
CA ASN A 116 27.85 4.18 9.81
C ASN A 116 29.13 5.00 9.56
N PRO A 117 29.88 5.40 10.59
CA PRO A 117 31.12 6.16 10.42
C PRO A 117 32.29 5.37 9.82
N SER A 118 32.21 4.03 9.78
CA SER A 118 33.33 3.17 9.36
C SER A 118 33.50 3.11 7.84
N THR A 119 32.42 3.35 7.10
CA THR A 119 32.35 3.19 5.63
C THR A 119 31.97 4.49 4.92
N ALA A 120 31.46 5.47 5.66
CA ALA A 120 31.02 6.74 5.12
C ALA A 120 32.19 7.55 4.53
N ASP A 121 31.95 8.12 3.36
CA ASP A 121 32.81 9.05 2.64
C ASP A 121 32.22 10.47 2.64
N LEU A 122 31.18 10.72 3.45
CA LEU A 122 30.56 12.03 3.62
C LEU A 122 29.96 12.18 5.02
N LYS A 123 30.06 13.37 5.62
CA LYS A 123 29.32 13.71 6.83
C LYS A 123 28.59 15.05 6.71
N PHE A 124 27.34 15.06 7.15
CA PHE A 124 26.55 16.28 7.28
C PHE A 124 26.64 16.79 8.73
N LEU A 125 26.90 18.08 8.92
CA LEU A 125 26.81 18.73 10.23
C LEU A 125 25.46 19.46 10.31
N VAL A 126 24.55 18.96 11.14
CA VAL A 126 23.19 19.50 11.33
C VAL A 126 22.94 19.69 12.82
N ASP A 127 22.57 20.90 13.25
CA ASP A 127 22.38 21.25 14.67
C ASP A 127 23.55 20.82 15.58
N GLY A 128 24.79 20.93 15.08
CA GLY A 128 25.99 20.53 15.82
C GLY A 128 26.22 19.01 15.93
N LYS A 129 25.41 18.19 15.25
CA LYS A 129 25.53 16.73 15.20
C LYS A 129 25.94 16.25 13.80
N TYR A 130 26.73 15.19 13.74
CA TYR A 130 27.11 14.57 12.48
C TYR A 130 26.11 13.48 12.05
N ILE A 131 25.85 13.40 10.74
CA ILE A 131 25.17 12.28 10.08
C ILE A 131 26.10 11.73 9.01
N TYR A 132 26.42 10.45 9.10
CA TYR A 132 27.36 9.77 8.19
C TYR A 132 26.62 9.21 6.97
N ALA A 133 27.14 9.46 5.77
CA ALA A 133 26.50 9.07 4.53
C ALA A 133 27.51 8.65 3.44
N HIS A 134 26.98 8.07 2.36
CA HIS A 134 27.74 7.54 1.23
C HIS A 134 27.42 8.34 -0.03
N LYS A 135 28.41 9.08 -0.57
CA LYS A 135 28.26 9.93 -1.77
C LYS A 135 27.62 9.18 -2.92
N VAL A 136 28.08 7.95 -3.19
CA VAL A 136 27.56 7.11 -4.28
C VAL A 136 26.05 6.89 -4.16
N LEU A 137 25.54 6.61 -2.97
CA LEU A 137 24.11 6.35 -2.78
C LEU A 137 23.30 7.64 -2.93
N LEU A 138 23.79 8.75 -2.36
CA LEU A 138 23.13 10.05 -2.50
C LEU A 138 23.04 10.49 -3.97
N LYS A 139 24.14 10.34 -4.73
CA LYS A 139 24.19 10.64 -6.17
C LYS A 139 23.28 9.75 -7.03
N ILE A 140 23.02 8.51 -6.60
CA ILE A 140 22.07 7.60 -7.28
C ILE A 140 20.62 7.98 -6.99
N ARG A 141 20.34 8.42 -5.76
CA ARG A 141 18.98 8.52 -5.22
C ARG A 141 18.41 9.93 -5.23
N CYS A 142 19.24 10.96 -5.38
CA CYS A 142 18.82 12.36 -5.41
C CYS A 142 19.58 13.16 -6.48
N GLU A 143 18.84 13.77 -7.41
CA GLU A 143 19.43 14.53 -8.53
C GLU A 143 20.20 15.78 -8.06
N HIS A 144 19.76 16.39 -6.96
CA HIS A 144 20.47 17.51 -6.35
C HIS A 144 21.88 17.08 -5.91
N PHE A 145 22.00 15.96 -5.19
CA PHE A 145 23.31 15.46 -4.77
C PHE A 145 24.15 14.95 -5.94
N ARG A 146 23.52 14.39 -6.97
CA ARG A 146 24.19 13.98 -8.20
C ARG A 146 24.97 15.13 -8.86
N SER A 147 24.40 16.33 -8.84
CA SER A 147 24.95 17.52 -9.48
C SER A 147 25.84 18.39 -8.58
N SER A 148 25.59 18.38 -7.27
CA SER A 148 26.28 19.27 -6.31
C SER A 148 27.44 18.64 -5.55
N LEU A 149 27.48 17.30 -5.40
CA LEU A 149 28.56 16.65 -4.67
C LEU A 149 29.78 16.40 -5.57
N GLU A 150 30.87 17.10 -5.28
CA GLU A 150 32.19 16.87 -5.90
C GLU A 150 32.95 15.73 -5.21
N ASP A 151 33.90 15.12 -5.94
CA ASP A 151 34.77 14.05 -5.42
C ASP A 151 36.03 14.65 -4.77
N ASN A 152 35.85 15.60 -3.85
CA ASN A 152 36.95 16.20 -3.08
C ASN A 152 37.20 15.40 -1.79
N GLU A 153 38.35 15.63 -1.14
CA GLU A 153 38.77 14.94 0.11
C GLU A 153 38.18 15.57 1.39
N ASP A 154 37.69 16.82 1.34
CA ASP A 154 37.09 17.52 2.48
C ASP A 154 35.57 17.32 2.50
N ASP A 155 35.12 16.38 3.34
CA ASP A 155 33.78 15.78 3.24
C ASP A 155 32.81 16.18 4.35
N ILE A 156 32.77 17.49 4.68
CA ILE A 156 31.79 18.05 5.62
C ILE A 156 30.84 18.98 4.88
N VAL A 157 29.54 18.67 4.94
CA VAL A 157 28.48 19.55 4.45
C VAL A 157 27.70 20.09 5.64
N GLU A 158 27.77 21.40 5.87
CA GLU A 158 26.99 22.06 6.91
C GLU A 158 25.56 22.31 6.43
N MET A 159 24.58 21.97 7.27
CA MET A 159 23.17 22.22 7.02
C MET A 159 22.57 22.96 8.22
N SER A 160 22.05 24.16 7.97
CA SER A 160 21.42 25.02 8.97
C SER A 160 19.96 25.35 8.69
N GLU A 161 19.45 24.99 7.50
CA GLU A 161 18.07 25.29 7.09
C GLU A 161 17.04 24.32 7.68
N PHE A 162 17.47 23.10 8.02
CA PHE A 162 16.59 22.04 8.50
C PHE A 162 17.10 21.45 9.80
N SER A 163 16.17 21.07 10.69
CA SER A 163 16.51 20.40 11.94
C SER A 163 17.13 19.01 11.71
N TYR A 164 17.96 18.58 12.65
CA TYR A 164 18.57 17.25 12.66
C TYR A 164 17.58 16.09 12.41
N PRO A 165 16.44 15.96 13.11
CA PRO A 165 15.53 14.82 12.89
C PRO A 165 14.95 14.80 11.47
N VAL A 166 14.62 15.97 10.91
CA VAL A 166 14.08 16.10 9.56
C VAL A 166 15.14 15.73 8.52
N TYR A 167 16.34 16.27 8.64
CA TYR A 167 17.42 16.01 7.68
C TYR A 167 17.92 14.56 7.76
N ARG A 168 18.00 13.99 8.96
CA ARG A 168 18.34 12.58 9.16
C ARG A 168 17.30 11.66 8.51
N ALA A 169 16.02 11.93 8.71
CA ALA A 169 14.95 11.14 8.08
C ALA A 169 14.97 11.22 6.55
N PHE A 170 15.32 12.38 5.99
CA PHE A 170 15.52 12.50 4.54
C PHE A 170 16.66 11.61 4.05
N LEU A 171 17.81 11.67 4.70
CA LEU A 171 18.92 10.82 4.33
C LEU A 171 18.55 9.34 4.50
N GLU A 172 17.88 8.96 5.59
CA GLU A 172 17.41 7.58 5.81
C GLU A 172 16.44 7.10 4.72
N TYR A 173 15.56 7.99 4.24
CA TYR A 173 14.66 7.71 3.12
C TYR A 173 15.44 7.35 1.85
N LEU A 174 16.56 8.01 1.56
CA LEU A 174 17.36 7.70 0.38
C LEU A 174 17.94 6.27 0.42
N TYR A 175 18.16 5.71 1.62
CA TYR A 175 18.62 4.34 1.82
C TYR A 175 17.49 3.32 1.84
N THR A 176 16.32 3.69 2.37
CA THR A 176 15.29 2.72 2.78
C THR A 176 13.97 2.82 2.04
N ASP A 177 13.73 3.90 1.28
CA ASP A 177 12.44 4.23 0.68
C ASP A 177 11.28 4.37 1.70
N SER A 178 11.59 4.46 2.99
CA SER A 178 10.63 4.56 4.09
C SER A 178 10.83 5.83 4.91
N ILE A 179 9.74 6.29 5.55
CA ILE A 179 9.76 7.41 6.50
C ILE A 179 9.36 6.88 7.87
N SER A 180 10.09 7.29 8.90
CA SER A 180 9.90 6.94 10.30
C SER A 180 9.72 8.20 11.17
N LEU A 181 8.77 9.05 10.81
CA LEU A 181 8.50 10.34 11.49
C LEU A 181 7.06 10.44 11.98
N SER A 182 6.84 11.27 13.00
CA SER A 182 5.48 11.68 13.38
C SER A 182 4.82 12.52 12.27
N PRO A 183 3.48 12.65 12.25
CA PRO A 183 2.79 13.52 11.30
C PRO A 183 3.30 14.97 11.33
N GLU A 184 3.63 15.49 12.51
CA GLU A 184 4.15 16.84 12.71
C GLU A 184 5.58 16.98 12.16
N GLU A 185 6.43 15.98 12.39
CA GLU A 185 7.79 15.98 11.82
C GLU A 185 7.78 15.74 10.30
N ALA A 186 6.81 14.98 9.79
CA ALA A 186 6.61 14.75 8.36
C ALA A 186 6.27 16.05 7.60
N VAL A 187 5.77 17.09 8.28
CA VAL A 187 5.64 18.44 7.71
C VAL A 187 7.01 19.03 7.38
N GLY A 188 7.97 18.94 8.30
CA GLY A 188 9.34 19.41 8.06
C GLY A 188 9.99 18.62 6.92
N LEU A 189 9.73 17.31 6.85
CA LEU A 189 10.23 16.48 5.75
C LEU A 189 9.56 16.80 4.41
N LEU A 190 8.29 17.23 4.40
CA LEU A 190 7.59 17.69 3.19
C LEU A 190 8.21 18.97 2.62
N ASP A 191 8.65 19.89 3.49
CA ASP A 191 9.41 21.09 3.11
C ASP A 191 10.72 20.71 2.41
N LEU A 192 11.48 19.85 3.07
CA LEU A 192 12.76 19.37 2.57
C LEU A 192 12.61 18.59 1.25
N ALA A 193 11.56 17.76 1.12
CA ALA A 193 11.23 17.07 -0.12
C ALA A 193 10.85 18.05 -1.25
N THR A 194 10.28 19.21 -0.90
CA THR A 194 10.03 20.31 -1.85
C THR A 194 11.31 20.97 -2.29
N PHE A 195 12.20 21.25 -1.33
CA PHE A 195 13.51 21.84 -1.57
C PHE A 195 14.35 21.01 -2.54
N TYR A 196 14.49 19.71 -2.29
CA TYR A 196 15.23 18.79 -3.18
C TYR A 196 14.43 18.26 -4.37
N ARG A 197 13.16 18.67 -4.52
CA ARG A 197 12.25 18.27 -5.62
C ARG A 197 11.98 16.74 -5.68
N GLU A 198 11.96 16.09 -4.54
CA GLU A 198 11.71 14.65 -4.39
C GLU A 198 10.20 14.33 -4.35
N ASN A 199 9.58 14.21 -5.53
CA ASN A 199 8.12 14.06 -5.66
C ASN A 199 7.56 12.78 -5.00
N ARG A 200 8.31 11.67 -4.99
CA ARG A 200 7.87 10.44 -4.32
C ARG A 200 7.85 10.62 -2.80
N LEU A 201 8.88 11.26 -2.26
CA LEU A 201 8.95 11.60 -0.83
C LEU A 201 7.81 12.54 -0.41
N LYS A 202 7.51 13.57 -1.23
CA LYS A 202 6.36 14.46 -1.01
C LYS A 202 5.05 13.70 -0.82
N LYS A 203 4.77 12.76 -1.73
CA LYS A 203 3.54 11.94 -1.67
C LYS A 203 3.52 11.08 -0.41
N LEU A 204 4.66 10.50 -0.04
CA LEU A 204 4.76 9.67 1.16
C LEU A 204 4.55 10.51 2.44
N CYS A 205 5.15 11.70 2.53
CA CYS A 205 4.90 12.64 3.64
C CYS A 205 3.42 13.00 3.75
N GLN A 206 2.77 13.36 2.63
CA GLN A 206 1.34 13.68 2.63
C GLN A 206 0.48 12.49 3.07
N GLN A 207 0.85 11.26 2.69
CA GLN A 207 0.14 10.05 3.13
C GLN A 207 0.31 9.82 4.64
N THR A 208 1.53 9.95 5.17
CA THR A 208 1.81 9.86 6.61
C THR A 208 1.00 10.89 7.40
N ILE A 209 0.95 12.13 6.92
CA ILE A 209 0.16 13.20 7.55
C ILE A 209 -1.34 12.86 7.53
N LYS A 210 -1.87 12.40 6.38
CA LYS A 210 -3.29 12.02 6.26
C LYS A 210 -3.68 10.85 7.17
N GLN A 211 -2.76 9.93 7.43
CA GLN A 211 -3.01 8.75 8.29
C GLN A 211 -2.92 9.06 9.78
N GLY A 212 -2.13 10.07 10.17
CA GLY A 212 -1.91 10.44 11.57
C GLY A 212 -2.58 11.73 12.02
N ILE A 213 -3.49 12.29 11.22
CA ILE A 213 -4.29 13.45 11.65
C ILE A 213 -5.23 13.05 12.80
N CYS A 214 -5.31 13.92 13.81
CA CYS A 214 -6.24 13.86 14.93
C CYS A 214 -6.72 15.27 15.29
N GLU A 215 -7.69 15.38 16.20
CA GLU A 215 -8.27 16.66 16.60
C GLU A 215 -7.22 17.64 17.13
N GLU A 216 -6.21 17.16 17.86
CA GLU A 216 -5.18 17.97 18.49
C GLU A 216 -4.18 18.57 17.50
N ASN A 217 -3.83 17.84 16.41
CA ASN A 217 -2.84 18.28 15.43
C ASN A 217 -3.45 18.83 14.13
N ALA A 218 -4.76 18.68 13.91
CA ALA A 218 -5.43 19.01 12.64
C ALA A 218 -5.17 20.44 12.17
N ILE A 219 -5.18 21.43 13.07
CA ILE A 219 -4.95 22.84 12.71
C ILE A 219 -3.49 23.09 12.34
N ALA A 220 -2.54 22.52 13.08
CA ALA A 220 -1.13 22.62 12.74
C ALA A 220 -0.83 22.00 11.36
N LEU A 221 -1.42 20.84 11.07
CA LEU A 221 -1.29 20.16 9.79
C LEU A 221 -2.00 20.92 8.64
N LEU A 222 -3.14 21.55 8.90
CA LEU A 222 -3.80 22.43 7.93
C LEU A 222 -2.93 23.65 7.59
N SER A 223 -2.39 24.32 8.61
CA SER A 223 -1.48 25.46 8.44
C SER A 223 -0.25 25.06 7.61
N ALA A 224 0.34 23.91 7.90
CA ALA A 224 1.42 23.33 7.13
C ALA A 224 1.02 23.10 5.66
N ALA A 225 -0.14 22.49 5.41
CA ALA A 225 -0.59 22.22 4.05
C ALA A 225 -0.75 23.50 3.21
N VAL A 226 -1.26 24.59 3.82
CA VAL A 226 -1.34 25.91 3.18
C VAL A 226 0.04 26.50 2.93
N LYS A 227 0.94 26.46 3.93
CA LYS A 227 2.32 26.99 3.81
C LYS A 227 3.08 26.35 2.66
N TYR A 228 2.88 25.06 2.42
CA TYR A 228 3.59 24.28 1.40
C TYR A 228 2.85 24.12 0.07
N ASP A 229 1.74 24.86 -0.14
CA ASP A 229 0.89 24.77 -1.34
C ASP A 229 0.48 23.32 -1.68
N ALA A 230 0.22 22.52 -0.64
CA ALA A 230 -0.17 21.13 -0.76
C ALA A 230 -1.70 21.01 -0.84
N GLN A 231 -2.29 21.41 -1.97
CA GLN A 231 -3.75 21.54 -2.14
C GLN A 231 -4.55 20.28 -1.75
N ASP A 232 -4.09 19.09 -2.17
CA ASP A 232 -4.74 17.81 -1.84
C ASP A 232 -4.67 17.47 -0.35
N LEU A 233 -3.66 17.99 0.37
CA LEU A 233 -3.52 17.83 1.81
C LEU A 233 -4.35 18.88 2.54
N GLU A 234 -4.34 20.13 2.06
CA GLU A 234 -5.12 21.24 2.61
C GLU A 234 -6.60 20.90 2.63
N GLU A 235 -7.14 20.45 1.48
CA GLU A 235 -8.55 20.09 1.38
C GLU A 235 -8.92 18.92 2.31
N PHE A 236 -8.00 17.96 2.47
CA PHE A 236 -8.20 16.84 3.39
C PHE A 236 -8.22 17.30 4.86
N CYS A 237 -7.21 18.06 5.29
CA CYS A 237 -7.11 18.60 6.64
C CYS A 237 -8.31 19.51 6.95
N PHE A 238 -8.72 20.34 5.99
CA PHE A 238 -9.90 21.20 6.13
C PHE A 238 -11.17 20.38 6.35
N ARG A 239 -11.42 19.35 5.53
CA ARG A 239 -12.59 18.47 5.69
C ARG A 239 -12.58 17.74 7.04
N PHE A 240 -11.41 17.28 7.49
CA PHE A 240 -11.26 16.69 8.81
C PHE A 240 -11.66 17.69 9.91
N CYS A 241 -11.13 18.92 9.85
CA CYS A 241 -11.46 19.98 10.81
C CYS A 241 -12.96 20.28 10.86
N ILE A 242 -13.66 20.29 9.71
CA ILE A 242 -15.11 20.52 9.66
C ILE A 242 -15.88 19.35 10.27
N ASN A 243 -15.48 18.11 10.00
CA ASN A 243 -16.16 16.93 10.56
C ASN A 243 -16.01 16.84 12.09
N HIS A 244 -14.91 17.36 12.64
CA HIS A 244 -14.59 17.37 14.07
C HIS A 244 -14.65 18.78 14.69
N LEU A 245 -15.42 19.69 14.07
CA LEU A 245 -15.37 21.13 14.34
C LEU A 245 -15.59 21.49 15.82
N THR A 246 -16.50 20.81 16.49
CA THR A 246 -16.82 21.05 17.91
C THR A 246 -15.64 20.82 18.84
N VAL A 247 -14.80 19.82 18.55
CA VAL A 247 -13.59 19.51 19.31
C VAL A 247 -12.44 20.40 18.86
N VAL A 248 -12.23 20.51 17.54
CA VAL A 248 -11.13 21.27 16.95
C VAL A 248 -11.15 22.74 17.40
N THR A 249 -12.33 23.37 17.47
CA THR A 249 -12.48 24.77 17.91
C THR A 249 -12.12 25.01 19.38
N GLN A 250 -12.01 23.95 20.18
CA GLN A 250 -11.62 24.01 21.60
C GLN A 250 -10.12 23.72 21.79
N THR A 251 -9.40 23.34 20.74
CA THR A 251 -7.97 23.02 20.82
C THR A 251 -7.11 24.28 20.92
N SER A 252 -5.91 24.16 21.52
CA SER A 252 -4.92 25.22 21.52
C SER A 252 -4.49 25.61 20.11
N GLY A 253 -4.37 24.62 19.21
CA GLY A 253 -4.01 24.85 17.81
C GLY A 253 -4.98 25.80 17.09
N PHE A 254 -6.29 25.70 17.36
CA PHE A 254 -7.27 26.63 16.81
C PHE A 254 -7.16 28.04 17.40
N ALA A 255 -6.89 28.14 18.70
CA ALA A 255 -6.73 29.43 19.38
C ALA A 255 -5.46 30.19 18.94
N GLU A 256 -4.40 29.46 18.58
CA GLU A 256 -3.11 29.99 18.14
C GLU A 256 -3.03 30.21 16.61
N MET A 257 -4.11 29.93 15.89
CA MET A 257 -4.15 30.02 14.44
C MET A 257 -3.92 31.46 13.94
N ASP A 258 -3.15 31.62 12.87
CA ASP A 258 -2.89 32.94 12.31
C ASP A 258 -4.18 33.58 11.76
N HIS A 259 -4.23 34.91 11.78
CA HIS A 259 -5.45 35.65 11.47
C HIS A 259 -5.95 35.39 10.04
N ASP A 260 -5.05 35.20 9.07
CA ASP A 260 -5.42 34.96 7.68
C ASP A 260 -5.97 33.55 7.48
N LEU A 261 -5.32 32.54 8.08
CA LEU A 261 -5.80 31.17 8.08
C LEU A 261 -7.14 31.05 8.82
N LEU A 262 -7.33 31.74 9.95
CA LEU A 262 -8.61 31.79 10.67
C LEU A 262 -9.72 32.40 9.83
N LYS A 263 -9.46 33.54 9.20
CA LYS A 263 -10.43 34.19 8.32
C LYS A 263 -10.80 33.30 7.14
N ASN A 264 -9.80 32.66 6.50
CA ASN A 264 -10.02 31.75 5.38
C ASN A 264 -10.79 30.51 5.82
N PHE A 265 -10.44 29.94 6.97
CA PHE A 265 -11.12 28.79 7.56
C PHE A 265 -12.60 29.08 7.82
N ILE A 266 -12.92 30.16 8.54
CA ILE A 266 -14.31 30.54 8.85
C ILE A 266 -15.11 30.83 7.56
N SER A 267 -14.50 31.55 6.62
CA SER A 267 -15.12 31.85 5.32
C SER A 267 -15.44 30.56 4.55
N LYS A 268 -14.49 29.63 4.44
CA LYS A 268 -14.67 28.34 3.76
C LYS A 268 -15.68 27.46 4.50
N ALA A 269 -15.62 27.40 5.84
CA ALA A 269 -16.56 26.68 6.70
C ALA A 269 -18.01 27.19 6.54
N SER A 270 -18.21 28.50 6.42
CA SER A 270 -19.53 29.10 6.21
C SER A 270 -20.16 28.67 4.88
N ARG A 271 -19.35 28.57 3.81
CA ARG A 271 -19.81 28.19 2.46
C ARG A 271 -20.26 26.74 2.41
N VAL A 272 -19.60 25.86 3.15
CA VAL A 272 -19.97 24.43 3.26
C VAL A 272 -21.09 24.18 4.26
N GLY A 273 -21.63 25.23 4.90
CA GLY A 273 -22.77 25.12 5.81
C GLY A 273 -22.42 24.57 7.20
N ALA A 274 -21.13 24.59 7.60
CA ALA A 274 -20.67 23.99 8.85
C ALA A 274 -21.29 24.62 10.12
N PHE A 275 -21.92 25.80 10.01
CA PHE A 275 -22.54 26.52 11.13
C PHE A 275 -24.08 26.53 11.06
N LYS A 276 -24.70 25.79 10.13
CA LYS A 276 -26.16 25.69 10.06
C LYS A 276 -26.63 24.57 11.00
N ASN A 277 -27.28 24.96 12.09
CA ASN A 277 -28.01 24.06 13.00
C ASN A 277 -29.25 23.48 12.32
#